data_AF-A0A9X8MG94-F1
#
_entry.id   AF-A0A9X8MG94-F1
#
_cell.length_a   1.000
_cell.length_b   1.000
_cell.length_c   1.000
_cell.angle_alpha   90.00
_cell.angle_beta   90.00
_cell.angle_gamma   90.00
#
_symmetry.space_group_name_H-M   'P 1'
#
loop_
_entity.id
_entity.type
_entity.pdbx_description
1 polymer ?
#
loop_
_entity_poly.entity_id
_entity_poly.type
_entity_poly.pdbx_seq_one_letter_code
_entity_poly.pdbx_strand_id
1 'polypeptide(L)'
;MKKIRIASFAAIPAIAIGLIISGCGSERGEVQPKEIDAKATAYFNTNVAPLRNLPGSIYHLQVRHDDTPGTNVCIISLFIDGQVIDGYAPNAGVKLAGNVGACQFAGSHIIYTKDKGYEVKPGDVTPKEMKLMAEQLPPHMFRKYY
;
A
#
# COMPACT_ATOMS: atom_id res chain seq x y z
N MET A 1 -17.60 33.18 -49.07
CA MET A 1 -16.48 32.23 -48.88
C MET A 1 -16.61 31.58 -47.51
N LYS A 2 -16.90 30.26 -47.46
CA LYS A 2 -17.01 29.46 -46.23
C LYS A 2 -15.64 29.36 -45.53
N LYS A 3 -15.57 29.61 -44.23
CA LYS A 3 -14.42 29.25 -43.39
C LYS A 3 -14.85 28.13 -42.45
N ILE A 4 -14.37 26.93 -42.73
CA ILE A 4 -14.38 25.79 -41.83
C ILE A 4 -13.33 26.07 -40.75
N ARG A 5 -13.69 25.90 -39.48
CA ARG A 5 -12.71 25.73 -38.38
C ARG A 5 -13.11 24.55 -37.51
N ILE A 6 -12.54 23.42 -37.91
CA ILE A 6 -12.08 22.24 -37.17
C ILE A 6 -12.25 22.36 -35.65
N ALA A 7 -13.12 21.53 -35.10
CA ALA A 7 -13.07 21.09 -33.72
C ALA A 7 -11.86 20.18 -33.51
N SER A 8 -11.13 20.34 -32.41
CA SER A 8 -10.68 19.25 -31.53
C SER A 8 -9.64 19.73 -30.50
N PHE A 9 -9.60 18.97 -29.40
CA PHE A 9 -8.54 18.85 -28.40
C PHE A 9 -8.53 19.86 -27.25
N ALA A 10 -9.21 19.48 -26.18
CA ALA A 10 -8.66 19.64 -24.84
C ALA A 10 -8.67 18.25 -24.17
N ALA A 11 -7.71 17.41 -24.57
CA ALA A 11 -7.32 16.25 -23.79
C ALA A 11 -6.74 16.78 -22.47
N ILE A 12 -7.46 16.54 -21.37
CA ILE A 12 -7.01 16.87 -20.02
C ILE A 12 -5.74 16.04 -19.79
N PRO A 13 -4.57 16.65 -19.56
CA PRO A 13 -3.39 15.88 -19.19
C PRO A 13 -3.66 15.28 -17.82
N ALA A 14 -3.68 13.95 -17.75
CA ALA A 14 -3.65 13.21 -16.50
C ALA A 14 -2.39 13.67 -15.74
N ILE A 15 -2.59 14.48 -14.70
CA ILE A 15 -1.54 14.92 -13.81
C ILE A 15 -1.02 13.65 -13.14
N ALA A 16 0.14 13.18 -13.61
CA ALA A 16 0.95 12.22 -12.90
C ALA A 16 1.41 12.91 -11.62
N ILE A 17 0.62 12.76 -10.55
CA ILE A 17 1.00 13.17 -9.20
C ILE A 17 2.04 12.15 -8.74
N GLY A 18 3.30 12.40 -9.09
CA GLY A 18 4.44 11.80 -8.42
C GLY A 18 4.49 12.36 -7.00
N LEU A 19 3.78 11.72 -6.08
CA LEU A 19 3.91 12.01 -4.66
C LEU A 19 5.25 11.47 -4.18
N ILE A 20 6.27 12.33 -4.22
CA ILE A 20 7.47 12.16 -3.42
C ILE A 20 7.04 12.43 -1.96
N ILE A 21 6.53 11.41 -1.29
CA ILE A 21 6.34 11.41 0.16
C ILE A 21 7.74 11.22 0.77
N SER A 22 8.56 12.26 0.67
CA SER A 22 9.82 12.36 1.41
C SER A 22 9.49 12.77 2.84
N GLY A 23 8.87 11.84 3.57
CA GLY A 23 8.89 11.85 5.01
C GLY A 23 10.34 11.66 5.44
N CYS A 24 10.93 12.70 6.01
CA CYS A 24 12.26 12.65 6.61
C CYS A 24 12.20 11.67 7.79
N GLY A 25 12.73 10.47 7.59
CA GLY A 25 12.78 9.41 8.60
C GLY A 25 12.48 8.03 8.04
N SER A 26 13.26 7.55 7.06
CA SER A 26 13.28 6.10 6.82
C SER A 26 14.16 5.47 7.90
N GLU A 27 13.54 4.94 8.96
CA GLU A 27 14.24 3.99 9.81
C GLU A 27 14.59 2.74 8.98
N ARG A 28 15.64 2.02 9.41
CA ARG A 28 16.23 0.87 8.69
C ARG A 28 15.14 -0.10 8.20
N GLY A 29 14.84 -0.04 6.91
CA GLY A 29 14.02 -1.03 6.22
C GLY A 29 12.70 -0.53 5.64
N GLU A 30 12.24 0.69 5.94
CA GLU A 30 11.09 1.26 5.21
C GLU A 30 11.47 1.60 3.77
N VAL A 31 10.68 1.14 2.80
CA VAL A 31 10.92 1.39 1.37
C VAL A 31 9.66 1.99 0.74
N GLN A 32 9.77 3.16 0.15
CA GLN A 32 8.64 3.77 -0.56
C GLN A 32 8.37 3.06 -1.89
N PRO A 33 7.09 2.87 -2.28
CA PRO A 33 6.75 2.30 -3.57
C PRO A 33 7.19 3.24 -4.70
N LYS A 34 7.72 2.68 -5.80
CA LYS A 34 8.10 3.46 -7.00
C LYS A 34 6.90 4.06 -7.73
N GLU A 35 5.75 3.42 -7.61
CA GLU A 35 4.50 3.81 -8.26
C GLU A 35 3.31 3.36 -7.41
N ILE A 36 2.19 4.05 -7.56
CA ILE A 36 0.93 3.74 -6.90
C ILE A 36 -0.07 3.27 -7.96
N ASP A 37 -0.79 2.19 -7.68
CA ASP A 37 -1.83 1.68 -8.57
C ASP A 37 -3.15 2.42 -8.30
N ALA A 38 -3.66 3.11 -9.33
CA ALA A 38 -4.86 3.91 -9.21
C ALA A 38 -6.12 3.08 -8.90
N LYS A 39 -6.22 1.84 -9.42
CA LYS A 39 -7.40 0.98 -9.21
C LYS A 39 -7.41 0.40 -7.80
N ALA A 40 -6.26 -0.08 -7.31
CA ALA A 40 -6.09 -0.56 -5.96
C ALA A 40 -6.33 0.57 -4.95
N THR A 41 -5.81 1.76 -5.23
CA THR A 41 -6.02 2.96 -4.42
C THR A 41 -7.50 3.34 -4.34
N ALA A 42 -8.20 3.39 -5.47
CA ALA A 42 -9.63 3.68 -5.49
C ALA A 42 -10.44 2.60 -4.74
N TYR A 43 -10.07 1.33 -4.88
CA TYR A 43 -10.68 0.23 -4.15
C TYR A 43 -10.53 0.41 -2.64
N PHE A 44 -9.32 0.69 -2.15
CA PHE A 44 -9.07 0.86 -0.71
C PHE A 44 -9.82 2.04 -0.12
N ASN A 45 -9.78 3.21 -0.78
CA ASN A 45 -10.52 4.38 -0.33
C ASN A 45 -12.04 4.19 -0.30
N THR A 46 -12.57 3.23 -1.05
CA THR A 46 -13.99 2.89 -1.06
C THR A 46 -14.35 1.78 -0.06
N ASN A 47 -13.48 0.79 0.15
CA ASN A 47 -13.83 -0.47 0.83
C ASN A 47 -13.12 -0.69 2.17
N VAL A 48 -12.15 0.15 2.53
CA VAL A 48 -11.39 0.02 3.77
C VAL A 48 -11.65 1.23 4.65
N ALA A 49 -11.98 0.99 5.92
CA ALA A 49 -12.24 2.07 6.87
C ALA A 49 -10.99 2.94 7.03
N PRO A 50 -11.11 4.28 7.06
CA PRO A 50 -9.96 5.16 7.20
C PRO A 50 -9.37 5.07 8.62
N LEU A 51 -8.04 5.10 8.75
CA LEU A 51 -7.33 4.94 10.03
C LEU A 51 -7.24 6.25 10.86
N ARG A 52 -8.29 7.09 10.83
CA ARG A 52 -8.26 8.45 11.42
C ARG A 52 -8.06 8.46 12.94
N ASN A 53 -8.51 7.42 13.62
CA ASN A 53 -8.52 7.34 15.08
C ASN A 53 -7.21 6.79 15.67
N LEU A 54 -6.23 6.45 14.83
CA LEU A 54 -4.93 5.96 15.26
C LEU A 54 -3.95 7.11 15.56
N PRO A 55 -2.97 6.91 16.48
CA PRO A 55 -1.90 7.87 16.73
C PRO A 55 -0.92 7.94 15.54
N GLY A 56 -0.48 9.14 15.21
CA GLY A 56 0.37 9.41 14.04
C GLY A 56 -0.41 9.86 12.81
N SER A 57 0.30 10.25 11.75
CA SER A 57 -0.26 10.90 10.56
C SER A 57 -0.18 10.04 9.29
N ILE A 58 0.86 9.21 9.19
CA ILE A 58 1.14 8.34 8.05
C ILE A 58 1.32 6.91 8.54
N TYR A 59 0.63 5.97 7.90
CA TYR A 59 0.73 4.54 8.16
C TYR A 59 1.23 3.88 6.89
N HIS A 60 2.21 3.01 7.01
CA HIS A 60 2.76 2.30 5.87
C HIS A 60 2.94 0.84 6.22
N LEU A 61 2.09 0.00 5.61
CA LEU A 61 2.26 -1.44 5.64
C LEU A 61 3.01 -1.86 4.37
N GLN A 62 4.16 -2.48 4.54
CA GLN A 62 4.96 -3.00 3.42
C GLN A 62 5.20 -4.50 3.59
N VAL A 63 5.34 -5.20 2.45
CA VAL A 63 5.78 -6.59 2.42
C VAL A 63 6.99 -6.73 1.52
N ARG A 64 8.06 -7.35 2.01
CA ARG A 64 9.30 -7.59 1.24
C ARG A 64 9.79 -9.02 1.42
N HIS A 65 10.58 -9.50 0.47
CA HIS A 65 11.36 -10.71 0.71
C HIS A 65 12.44 -10.46 1.76
N ASP A 66 12.76 -11.48 2.55
CA ASP A 66 14.02 -11.52 3.27
C ASP A 66 15.15 -11.75 2.26
N ASP A 67 16.15 -10.86 2.26
CA ASP A 67 17.27 -10.92 1.32
C ASP A 67 18.30 -12.00 1.73
N THR A 68 18.08 -12.70 2.85
CA THR A 68 18.95 -13.78 3.33
C THR A 68 18.90 -14.98 2.36
N PRO A 69 20.03 -15.37 1.73
CA PRO A 69 20.07 -16.47 0.77
C PRO A 69 19.57 -17.78 1.38
N GLY A 70 18.75 -18.52 0.64
CA GLY A 70 18.20 -19.82 1.06
C GLY A 70 17.02 -19.74 2.02
N THR A 71 16.60 -18.53 2.43
CA THR A 71 15.35 -18.33 3.15
C THR A 71 14.21 -18.10 2.15
N ASN A 72 13.03 -18.64 2.46
CA ASN A 72 11.79 -18.32 1.74
C ASN A 72 10.84 -17.61 2.71
N VAL A 73 11.34 -16.52 3.28
CA VAL A 73 10.67 -15.71 4.30
C VAL A 73 10.32 -14.37 3.69
N CYS A 74 9.17 -13.84 4.07
CA CYS A 74 8.78 -12.49 3.75
C CYS A 74 8.56 -11.71 5.02
N ILE A 75 9.00 -10.46 5.01
CA ILE A 75 8.94 -9.54 6.13
C ILE A 75 7.80 -8.58 5.85
N ILE A 76 6.86 -8.54 6.79
CA ILE A 76 5.73 -7.63 6.79
C ILE A 76 6.00 -6.63 7.90
N SER A 77 6.12 -5.36 7.52
CA SER A 77 6.46 -4.29 8.46
C SER A 77 5.41 -3.22 8.43
N LEU A 78 5.05 -2.74 9.62
CA LEU A 78 4.22 -1.58 9.81
C LEU A 78 5.06 -0.41 10.31
N PHE A 79 4.96 0.70 9.60
CA PHE A 79 5.52 1.99 10.01
C PHE A 79 4.41 2.97 10.36
N ILE A 80 4.61 3.73 11.42
CA ILE A 80 3.79 4.90 11.77
C ILE A 80 4.72 6.10 11.82
N ASP A 81 4.45 7.10 11.00
CA ASP A 81 5.29 8.30 10.84
C ASP A 81 6.78 7.98 10.60
N GLY A 82 7.04 6.92 9.82
CA GLY A 82 8.39 6.46 9.46
C GLY A 82 9.09 5.56 10.49
N GLN A 83 8.48 5.36 11.66
CA GLN A 83 9.02 4.51 12.72
C GLN A 83 8.43 3.11 12.64
N VAL A 84 9.28 2.08 12.74
CA VAL A 84 8.79 0.69 12.74
C VAL A 84 8.08 0.38 14.07
N ILE A 85 6.83 -0.06 13.97
CA ILE A 85 6.02 -0.41 15.13
C ILE A 85 5.92 -1.92 15.30
N ASP A 86 5.84 -2.65 14.19
CA ASP A 86 5.80 -4.11 14.19
C ASP A 86 6.45 -4.71 12.94
N GLY A 87 6.99 -5.91 13.10
CA GLY A 87 7.64 -6.70 12.08
C GLY A 87 7.29 -8.17 12.23
N TYR A 88 6.57 -8.71 11.25
CA TYR A 88 6.20 -10.13 11.19
C TYR A 88 6.94 -10.80 10.03
N ALA A 89 7.62 -11.92 10.29
CA ALA A 89 8.46 -12.62 9.31
C ALA A 89 7.96 -14.05 9.01
N PRO A 90 6.80 -14.21 8.33
CA PRO A 90 6.30 -15.51 7.93
C PRO A 90 7.16 -16.18 6.85
N ASN A 91 7.25 -17.50 6.90
CA ASN A 91 7.66 -18.27 5.73
C ASN A 91 6.58 -18.21 4.62
N ALA A 92 6.94 -18.50 3.38
CA ALA A 92 6.04 -18.42 2.23
C ALA A 92 4.81 -19.35 2.31
N GLY A 93 4.85 -20.40 3.14
CA GLY A 93 3.74 -21.32 3.35
C GLY A 93 2.61 -20.74 4.20
N VAL A 94 2.90 -19.73 5.04
CA VAL A 94 1.88 -19.07 5.87
C VAL A 94 0.88 -18.36 4.97
N LYS A 95 -0.40 -18.63 5.20
CA LYS A 95 -1.50 -18.02 4.45
C LYS A 95 -2.01 -16.78 5.18
N LEU A 96 -2.06 -15.65 4.48
CA LEU A 96 -2.46 -14.36 5.05
C LEU A 96 -3.78 -13.82 4.52
N ALA A 97 -4.27 -14.36 3.41
CA ALA A 97 -5.60 -14.06 2.89
C ALA A 97 -6.15 -15.29 2.16
N GLY A 98 -7.01 -16.06 2.83
CA GLY A 98 -7.54 -17.30 2.26
C GLY A 98 -6.41 -18.28 1.94
N ASN A 99 -6.18 -18.55 0.65
CA ASN A 99 -5.13 -19.47 0.17
C ASN A 99 -3.84 -18.78 -0.31
N VAL A 100 -3.78 -17.45 -0.22
CA VAL A 100 -2.61 -16.67 -0.67
C VAL A 100 -1.50 -16.71 0.37
N GLY A 101 -0.32 -17.15 -0.05
CA GLY A 101 0.88 -17.23 0.78
C GLY A 101 1.50 -15.87 1.04
N ALA A 102 2.17 -15.72 2.18
CA ALA A 102 2.75 -14.46 2.63
C ALA A 102 3.67 -13.79 1.59
N CYS A 103 4.48 -14.59 0.91
CA CYS A 103 5.42 -14.06 -0.08
C CYS A 103 4.80 -13.66 -1.42
N GLN A 104 3.55 -14.03 -1.70
CA GLN A 104 2.86 -13.50 -2.89
C GLN A 104 2.52 -12.01 -2.73
N PHE A 105 2.51 -11.51 -1.50
CA PHE A 105 2.34 -10.08 -1.21
C PHE A 105 3.64 -9.28 -1.34
N ALA A 106 4.79 -9.90 -1.60
CA ALA A 106 6.05 -9.16 -1.68
C ALA A 106 6.00 -8.03 -2.72
N GLY A 107 6.55 -6.87 -2.36
CA GLY A 107 6.45 -5.64 -3.15
C GLY A 107 5.14 -4.86 -2.97
N SER A 108 4.23 -5.34 -2.12
CA SER A 108 3.00 -4.63 -1.76
C SER A 108 3.27 -3.50 -0.77
N HIS A 109 2.57 -2.38 -0.98
CA HIS A 109 2.55 -1.23 -0.07
C HIS A 109 1.11 -0.75 0.11
N ILE A 110 0.70 -0.54 1.36
CA ILE A 110 -0.53 0.18 1.72
C ILE A 110 -0.10 1.38 2.56
N ILE A 111 -0.23 2.57 2.00
CA ILE A 111 0.04 3.83 2.69
C ILE A 111 -1.29 4.49 2.99
N TYR A 112 -1.49 4.96 4.22
CA TYR A 112 -2.63 5.79 4.59
C TYR A 112 -2.13 7.09 5.20
N THR A 113 -2.59 8.21 4.64
CA THR A 113 -2.38 9.55 5.21
C THR A 113 -3.73 10.14 5.61
N LYS A 114 -3.83 10.69 6.82
CA LYS A 114 -5.11 11.21 7.35
C LYS A 114 -5.83 12.19 6.41
N ASP A 115 -5.07 13.03 5.70
CA ASP A 115 -5.61 14.06 4.79
C ASP A 115 -5.78 13.61 3.34
N LYS A 116 -5.15 12.50 2.93
CA LYS A 116 -5.14 12.05 1.52
C LYS A 116 -5.87 10.73 1.30
N GLY A 117 -6.12 9.96 2.36
CA GLY A 117 -6.65 8.61 2.25
C GLY A 117 -5.55 7.59 1.96
N TYR A 118 -5.95 6.49 1.33
CA TYR A 118 -5.06 5.40 0.96
C TYR A 118 -4.31 5.67 -0.34
N GLU A 119 -3.07 5.20 -0.42
CA GLU A 119 -2.26 5.05 -1.62
C GLU A 119 -1.72 3.62 -1.62
N VAL A 120 -1.99 2.85 -2.67
CA VAL A 120 -1.74 1.39 -2.67
C VAL A 120 -0.93 0.99 -3.88
N LYS A 121 0.14 0.22 -3.64
CA LYS A 121 0.83 -0.55 -4.65
C LYS A 121 0.60 -2.03 -4.38
N PRO A 122 -0.11 -2.77 -5.24
CA PRO A 122 -0.18 -4.22 -5.11
C PRO A 122 1.14 -4.87 -5.51
N GLY A 123 1.50 -5.96 -4.81
CA GLY A 123 2.39 -6.99 -5.33
C GLY A 123 1.66 -7.89 -6.32
N ASP A 124 1.92 -9.19 -6.29
CA ASP A 124 1.30 -10.18 -7.18
C ASP A 124 -0.06 -10.69 -6.65
N VAL A 125 -0.88 -9.76 -6.16
CA VAL A 125 -2.16 -10.05 -5.48
C VAL A 125 -3.24 -9.02 -5.83
N THR A 126 -4.49 -9.39 -5.62
CA THR A 126 -5.63 -8.48 -5.82
C THR A 126 -5.78 -7.49 -4.66
N PRO A 127 -6.39 -6.32 -4.88
CA PRO A 127 -6.70 -5.37 -3.81
C PRO A 127 -7.59 -5.97 -2.69
N LYS A 128 -8.46 -6.93 -3.04
CA LYS A 128 -9.29 -7.66 -2.08
C LYS A 128 -8.45 -8.53 -1.15
N GLU A 129 -7.46 -9.25 -1.70
CA GLU A 129 -6.54 -10.08 -0.90
C GLU A 129 -5.65 -9.21 -0.02
N MET A 130 -5.19 -8.06 -0.53
CA MET A 130 -4.44 -7.09 0.28
C MET A 130 -5.25 -6.57 1.46
N LYS A 131 -6.53 -6.23 1.24
CA LYS A 131 -7.45 -5.83 2.32
C LYS A 131 -7.57 -6.92 3.37
N LEU A 132 -7.81 -8.17 2.94
CA LEU A 132 -7.92 -9.32 3.85
C LEU A 132 -6.62 -9.55 4.63
N MET A 133 -5.46 -9.48 3.98
CA MET A 133 -4.16 -9.56 4.64
C MET A 133 -4.03 -8.48 5.70
N ALA A 134 -4.29 -7.22 5.34
CA ALA A 134 -4.20 -6.09 6.25
C ALA A 134 -5.11 -6.30 7.48
N GLU A 135 -6.34 -6.78 7.29
CA GLU A 135 -7.30 -7.08 8.36
C GLU A 135 -6.88 -8.25 9.28
N GLN A 136 -6.08 -9.19 8.76
CA GLN A 136 -5.67 -10.41 9.48
C GLN A 136 -4.32 -10.28 10.18
N LEU A 137 -3.46 -9.33 9.80
CA LEU A 137 -2.13 -9.16 10.37
C LEU A 137 -2.17 -8.67 11.85
N PRO A 138 -1.28 -9.19 12.73
CA PRO A 138 -1.06 -8.64 14.05
C PRO A 138 -0.21 -7.34 14.02
N PRO A 139 -0.42 -6.40 14.98
CA PRO A 139 -1.66 -6.23 15.72
C PRO A 139 -2.76 -5.93 14.71
N HIS A 140 -3.97 -6.45 14.94
CA HIS A 140 -5.12 -6.26 14.06
C HIS A 140 -5.49 -4.79 13.86
N MET A 141 -4.70 -4.06 13.07
CA MET A 141 -4.78 -2.62 12.86
C MET A 141 -6.17 -2.18 12.40
N PHE A 142 -6.93 -3.11 11.82
CA PHE A 142 -8.26 -2.87 11.32
C PHE A 142 -9.35 -3.47 12.22
N ARG A 143 -9.06 -4.51 13.01
CA ARG A 143 -10.11 -5.27 13.74
C ARG A 143 -10.51 -4.63 15.08
N LYS A 144 -9.68 -3.75 15.66
CA LYS A 144 -10.02 -3.00 16.89
C LYS A 144 -10.84 -1.71 16.64
N TYR A 145 -11.13 -1.37 15.39
CA TYR A 145 -11.78 -0.11 14.99
C TYR A 145 -13.06 -0.31 14.16
N TYR A 146 -13.55 -1.55 14.10
CA TYR A 146 -14.92 -1.88 13.69
C TYR A 146 -15.80 -2.05 14.92
#